data_AF-A0A6M3L343-F1
#
_entry.id   AF-A0A6M3L343-F1
#
_cell.length_a   1.000
_cell.length_b   1.000
_cell.length_c   1.000
_cell.angle_alpha   90.00
_cell.angle_beta   90.00
_cell.angle_gamma   90.00
#
_symmetry.space_group_name_H-M   'P 1'
#
loop_
_entity.id
_entity.type
_entity.pdbx_description
1 polymer ?
#
loop_
_entity_poly.entity_id
_entity_poly.type
_entity_poly.pdbx_seq_one_letter_code
_entity_poly.pdbx_strand_id
1 'polypeptide(L)'
;MLTNIDIAMTAIIRPEVINKTLKSFCREAFSKRNHKYRLIINVDPIGRSDVDSMSVISICKRYFPKEDIIFNTPNMPSFPKAVKWVWSQVQSEFVFHLEDDWLLLKNIDLNDMILTFRKYDNLASLRLSNKKLKVVGTRLIDVGPLRYEYKREIHKKLNVAIGRGVSFSLNPSLMRCSVIKSIVPLLKENVNPEKQLRKANHVLRDIIMKWDYGVYGTPGDRACVDGSIGRYWREKMRFKKPNKSFITWEKEEGYE
;
A
#
# COMPACT_ATOMS: atom_id res chain seq x y z
N MET A 1 -20.43 8.88 -12.34
CA MET A 1 -20.14 9.60 -11.08
C MET A 1 -18.64 9.72 -10.93
N LEU A 2 -18.15 10.91 -10.63
CA LEU A 2 -16.75 11.14 -10.29
C LEU A 2 -16.50 10.57 -8.88
N THR A 3 -15.52 9.69 -8.72
CA THR A 3 -15.16 9.16 -7.39
C THR A 3 -13.85 9.78 -6.93
N ASN A 4 -13.85 10.38 -5.74
CA ASN A 4 -12.63 10.85 -5.10
C ASN A 4 -11.88 9.67 -4.46
N ILE A 5 -10.57 9.61 -4.65
CA ILE A 5 -9.71 8.57 -4.09
C ILE A 5 -8.49 9.24 -3.45
N ASP A 6 -8.25 8.94 -2.18
CA ASP A 6 -7.01 9.36 -1.52
C ASP A 6 -5.90 8.35 -1.82
N ILE A 7 -4.75 8.83 -2.26
CA ILE A 7 -3.53 8.02 -2.41
C ILE A 7 -2.70 8.23 -1.14
N ALA A 8 -2.69 7.25 -0.22
CA ALA A 8 -1.95 7.33 1.03
C ALA A 8 -0.57 6.68 0.88
N MET A 9 0.49 7.49 0.84
CA MET A 9 1.83 7.08 0.47
C MET A 9 2.88 7.31 1.55
N THR A 10 3.57 6.26 1.96
CA THR A 10 4.81 6.39 2.74
C THR A 10 5.99 6.34 1.79
N ALA A 11 6.92 7.27 1.96
CA ALA A 11 8.10 7.41 1.15
C ALA A 11 9.35 7.68 2.00
N ILE A 12 10.51 7.47 1.39
CA ILE A 12 11.80 7.88 1.93
C ILE A 12 12.53 8.74 0.87
N ILE A 13 13.72 9.25 1.17
CA ILE A 13 14.50 10.08 0.26
C ILE A 13 15.17 9.20 -0.83
N ARG A 14 14.40 8.84 -1.86
CA ARG A 14 14.86 8.10 -3.05
C ARG A 14 14.19 8.60 -4.34
N PRO A 15 14.54 9.81 -4.81
CA PRO A 15 13.86 10.48 -5.93
C PRO A 15 13.71 9.61 -7.19
N GLU A 16 14.72 8.84 -7.55
CA GLU A 16 14.70 7.96 -8.72
C GLU A 16 13.73 6.78 -8.61
N VAL A 17 13.49 6.27 -7.39
CA VAL A 17 12.62 5.12 -7.15
C VAL A 17 11.17 5.57 -7.15
N ILE A 18 10.84 6.61 -6.37
CA ILE A 18 9.47 7.14 -6.33
C ILE A 18 9.01 7.62 -7.71
N ASN A 19 9.91 8.19 -8.52
CA ASN A 19 9.58 8.56 -9.89
C ASN A 19 9.13 7.37 -10.73
N LYS A 20 9.82 6.22 -10.62
CA LYS A 20 9.43 4.98 -11.33
C LYS A 20 8.08 4.48 -10.85
N THR A 21 7.85 4.50 -9.52
CA THR A 21 6.57 4.13 -8.92
C THR A 21 5.44 5.00 -9.44
N LEU A 22 5.51 6.31 -9.27
CA LEU A 22 4.49 7.24 -9.72
C LEU A 22 4.28 7.19 -11.23
N LYS A 23 5.35 7.11 -12.03
CA LYS A 23 5.24 6.95 -13.49
C LYS A 23 4.40 5.73 -13.87
N SER A 24 4.63 4.58 -13.23
CA SER A 24 3.89 3.36 -13.53
C SER A 24 2.44 3.42 -13.05
N PHE A 25 2.20 3.86 -11.81
CA PHE A 25 0.85 3.90 -11.23
C PHE A 25 -0.03 4.99 -11.85
N CYS A 26 0.50 6.19 -12.08
CA CYS A 26 -0.27 7.27 -12.71
C CYS A 26 -0.65 6.94 -14.15
N ARG A 27 0.20 6.20 -14.87
CA ARG A 27 -0.10 5.75 -16.24
C ARG A 27 -1.11 4.61 -16.26
N GLU A 28 -0.91 3.59 -15.43
CA GLU A 28 -1.61 2.29 -15.56
C GLU A 28 -2.81 2.11 -14.62
N ALA A 29 -2.94 2.92 -13.56
CA ALA A 29 -4.02 2.83 -12.58
C ALA A 29 -4.75 4.16 -12.38
N PHE A 30 -4.00 5.28 -12.31
CA PHE A 30 -4.57 6.60 -11.98
C PHE A 30 -4.85 7.49 -13.20
N SER A 31 -4.87 6.92 -14.41
CA SER A 31 -5.03 7.68 -15.65
C SER A 31 -6.49 7.95 -16.04
N LYS A 32 -7.45 7.25 -15.43
CA LYS A 32 -8.88 7.41 -15.77
C LYS A 32 -9.44 8.73 -15.24
N ARG A 33 -10.02 9.53 -16.15
CA ARG A 33 -10.59 10.87 -15.87
C ARG A 33 -11.85 10.87 -14.99
N ASN A 34 -12.44 9.71 -14.73
CA ASN A 34 -13.64 9.62 -13.90
C ASN A 34 -13.32 9.52 -12.38
N HIS A 35 -12.05 9.68 -12.03
CA HIS A 35 -11.58 9.74 -10.66
C HIS A 35 -10.81 11.04 -10.43
N LYS A 36 -10.96 11.59 -9.23
CA LYS A 36 -10.07 12.64 -8.73
C LYS A 36 -9.18 12.04 -7.65
N TYR A 37 -7.88 12.26 -7.77
CA TYR A 37 -6.88 11.70 -6.86
C TYR A 37 -6.29 12.79 -5.99
N ARG A 38 -6.25 12.54 -4.69
CA ARG A 38 -5.55 13.39 -3.73
C ARG A 38 -4.39 12.63 -3.13
N LEU A 39 -3.16 13.08 -3.36
CA LEU A 39 -1.97 12.45 -2.80
C LEU A 39 -1.75 12.93 -1.37
N ILE A 40 -1.60 11.99 -0.45
CA ILE A 40 -1.21 12.21 0.93
C ILE A 40 0.12 11.47 1.13
N ILE A 41 1.22 12.18 1.30
CA ILE A 41 2.55 11.59 1.34
C ILE A 41 3.37 11.99 2.57
N ASN A 42 3.90 11.01 3.29
CA ASN A 42 4.94 11.24 4.29
C ASN A 42 6.30 10.85 3.71
N VAL A 43 7.26 11.77 3.67
CA VAL A 43 8.64 11.51 3.24
C VAL A 43 9.52 11.45 4.48
N ASP A 44 9.83 10.25 4.95
CA ASP A 44 10.76 10.08 6.08
C ASP A 44 12.17 10.54 5.68
N PRO A 45 12.91 11.20 6.60
CA PRO A 45 14.21 11.83 6.34
C PRO A 45 15.36 10.82 6.18
N ILE A 46 15.05 9.57 5.84
CA ILE A 46 16.02 8.52 5.60
C ILE A 46 16.23 8.35 4.09
N GLY A 47 17.45 8.09 3.67
CA GLY A 47 17.74 7.72 2.29
C GLY A 47 19.02 8.37 1.78
N ARG A 48 18.97 8.94 0.57
CA ARG A 48 20.09 9.72 0.02
C ARG A 48 20.38 10.92 0.92
N SER A 49 21.67 11.11 1.25
CA SER A 49 22.14 12.23 2.07
C SER A 49 22.41 13.50 1.28
N ASP A 50 22.52 13.39 -0.05
CA ASP A 50 22.85 14.49 -0.95
C ASP A 50 21.62 15.18 -1.56
N VAL A 51 20.41 14.77 -1.16
CA VAL A 51 19.15 15.35 -1.61
C VAL A 51 18.19 15.48 -0.45
N ASP A 52 17.31 16.48 -0.49
CA ASP A 52 16.32 16.72 0.56
C ASP A 52 14.97 16.03 0.29
N SER A 53 14.10 16.03 1.30
CA SER A 53 12.73 15.51 1.17
C SER A 53 11.87 16.30 0.17
N MET A 54 12.18 17.58 -0.06
CA MET A 54 11.44 18.43 -1.00
C MET A 54 11.68 18.04 -2.46
N SER A 55 12.81 17.39 -2.75
CA SER A 55 13.10 16.80 -4.05
C SER A 55 12.10 15.70 -4.39
N VAL A 56 11.69 14.89 -3.40
CA VAL A 56 10.63 13.89 -3.54
C VAL A 56 9.28 14.56 -3.81
N ILE A 57 8.93 15.62 -3.06
CA ILE A 57 7.68 16.37 -3.26
C ILE A 57 7.63 17.03 -4.65
N SER A 58 8.76 17.54 -5.14
CA SER A 58 8.87 18.12 -6.48
C SER A 58 8.58 17.09 -7.57
N ILE A 59 8.95 15.83 -7.36
CA ILE A 59 8.58 14.73 -8.24
C ILE A 59 7.09 14.46 -8.21
N CYS A 60 6.46 14.42 -7.02
CA CYS A 60 5.02 14.23 -6.87
C CYS A 60 4.20 15.29 -7.62
N LYS A 61 4.64 16.56 -7.60
CA LYS A 61 4.00 17.68 -8.31
C LYS A 61 3.98 17.54 -9.83
N ARG A 62 4.76 16.62 -10.41
CA ARG A 62 4.70 16.30 -11.85
C ARG A 62 3.54 15.37 -12.20
N TYR A 63 2.99 14.69 -11.20
CA TYR A 63 1.96 13.65 -11.37
C TYR A 63 0.60 14.05 -10.80
N PHE A 64 0.57 14.93 -9.81
CA PHE A 64 -0.64 15.41 -9.17
C PHE A 64 -0.67 16.95 -9.14
N PRO A 65 -1.86 17.57 -9.29
CA PRO A 65 -2.02 19.01 -9.05
C PRO A 65 -1.53 19.40 -7.67
N LYS A 66 -0.91 20.58 -7.54
CA LYS A 66 -0.25 21.02 -6.29
C LYS A 66 -1.25 21.10 -5.13
N GLU A 67 -2.47 21.54 -5.41
CA GLU A 67 -3.59 21.67 -4.48
C GLU A 67 -4.15 20.32 -3.99
N ASP A 68 -3.89 19.24 -4.73
CA ASP A 68 -4.31 17.89 -4.38
C ASP A 68 -3.17 17.08 -3.72
N ILE A 69 -2.08 17.74 -3.29
CA ILE A 69 -0.97 17.10 -2.55
C ILE A 69 -0.93 17.62 -1.11
N ILE A 70 -1.12 16.72 -0.16
CA ILE A 70 -0.87 16.92 1.28
C ILE A 70 0.41 16.18 1.61
N PHE A 71 1.37 16.82 2.27
CA PHE A 71 2.64 16.16 2.59
C PHE A 71 3.17 16.48 3.98
N ASN A 72 3.99 15.56 4.50
CA ASN A 72 4.76 15.71 5.73
C ASN A 72 6.21 15.27 5.50
N THR A 73 7.14 16.04 6.05
CA THR A 73 8.59 15.79 5.99
C THR A 73 9.15 15.88 7.41
N PRO A 74 8.98 14.82 8.23
CA PRO A 74 9.42 14.86 9.62
C PRO A 74 10.96 14.93 9.72
N ASN A 75 11.46 15.45 10.85
CA ASN A 75 12.91 15.52 11.10
C ASN A 75 13.50 14.21 11.64
N MET A 76 12.67 13.26 12.06
CA MET A 76 13.10 11.95 12.55
C MET A 76 12.42 10.82 11.78
N PRO A 77 13.17 9.77 11.37
CA PRO A 77 12.60 8.65 10.62
C PRO A 77 11.76 7.75 11.51
N SER A 78 10.59 7.34 11.02
CA SER A 78 9.71 6.43 11.74
C SER A 78 8.61 5.91 10.83
N PHE A 79 8.79 4.69 10.32
CA PHE A 79 7.80 4.02 9.49
C PHE A 79 6.41 3.92 10.16
N PRO A 80 6.28 3.58 11.46
CA PRO A 80 4.97 3.59 12.09
C PRO A 80 4.30 4.97 12.16
N LYS A 81 5.07 6.04 12.42
CA LYS A 81 4.54 7.41 12.40
C LYS A 81 4.14 7.81 10.99
N ALA A 82 4.93 7.47 9.98
CA ALA A 82 4.62 7.73 8.58
C ALA A 82 3.27 7.12 8.19
N VAL A 83 3.06 5.81 8.48
CA VAL A 83 1.79 5.11 8.18
C VAL A 83 0.62 5.75 8.92
N LYS A 84 0.76 5.99 10.23
CA LYS A 84 -0.31 6.59 11.04
C LYS A 84 -0.65 8.01 10.57
N TRP A 85 0.35 8.79 10.19
CA TRP A 85 0.16 10.14 9.67
C TRP A 85 -0.59 10.13 8.34
N VAL A 86 -0.15 9.36 7.34
CA VAL A 86 -0.83 9.35 6.03
C VAL A 86 -2.27 8.86 6.14
N TRP A 87 -2.53 7.89 7.02
CA TRP A 87 -3.87 7.39 7.24
C TRP A 87 -4.76 8.33 8.06
N SER A 88 -4.19 9.19 8.92
CA SER A 88 -5.00 10.17 9.67
C SER A 88 -5.51 11.32 8.79
N GLN A 89 -4.91 11.54 7.61
CA GLN A 89 -5.33 12.58 6.68
C GLN A 89 -6.44 12.15 5.70
N VAL A 90 -6.78 10.86 5.64
CA VAL A 90 -7.72 10.34 4.64
C VAL A 90 -9.16 10.79 4.91
N GLN A 91 -9.87 11.16 3.85
CA GLN A 91 -11.25 11.65 3.88
C GLN A 91 -12.13 11.00 2.79
N SER A 92 -11.56 10.61 1.66
CA SER A 92 -12.29 9.94 0.57
C SER A 92 -12.85 8.59 1.02
N GLU A 93 -13.98 8.15 0.46
CA GLU A 93 -14.58 6.83 0.79
C GLU A 93 -13.60 5.67 0.55
N PHE A 94 -12.84 5.77 -0.54
CA PHE A 94 -11.82 4.81 -0.91
C PHE A 94 -10.43 5.43 -0.81
N VAL A 95 -9.50 4.63 -0.29
CA VAL A 95 -8.09 5.00 -0.14
C VAL A 95 -7.25 3.98 -0.87
N PHE A 96 -6.36 4.42 -1.75
CA PHE A 96 -5.35 3.55 -2.33
C PHE A 96 -4.03 3.74 -1.56
N HIS A 97 -3.63 2.73 -0.80
CA HIS A 97 -2.35 2.75 -0.11
C HIS A 97 -1.22 2.33 -1.05
N LEU A 98 -0.08 3.02 -1.01
CA LEU A 98 1.05 2.79 -1.92
C LEU A 98 2.37 3.18 -1.24
N GLU A 99 3.38 2.29 -1.23
CA GLU A 99 4.76 2.67 -0.88
C GLU A 99 5.52 3.17 -2.13
N ASP A 100 6.59 3.94 -1.94
CA ASP A 100 7.36 4.59 -3.00
C ASP A 100 8.32 3.68 -3.79
N ASP A 101 8.21 2.36 -3.65
CA ASP A 101 9.07 1.38 -4.33
C ASP A 101 8.37 0.19 -5.00
N TRP A 102 7.12 0.41 -5.41
CA TRP A 102 6.40 -0.55 -6.22
C TRP A 102 6.39 -0.14 -7.69
N LEU A 103 6.65 -1.08 -8.59
CA LEU A 103 6.40 -0.94 -10.01
C LEU A 103 5.09 -1.65 -10.37
N LEU A 104 4.19 -0.94 -11.06
CA LEU A 104 2.98 -1.54 -11.58
C LEU A 104 3.26 -2.25 -12.92
N LEU A 105 2.97 -3.55 -13.00
CA LEU A 105 3.33 -4.42 -14.15
C LEU A 105 2.22 -4.56 -15.20
N LYS A 106 1.00 -4.15 -14.88
CA LYS A 106 -0.16 -4.25 -15.76
C LYS A 106 -1.18 -3.15 -15.45
N ASN A 107 -2.05 -2.87 -16.41
CA ASN A 107 -3.17 -1.97 -16.21
C ASN A 107 -4.09 -2.48 -15.08
N ILE A 108 -4.49 -1.59 -14.18
CA ILE A 108 -5.41 -1.88 -13.08
C ILE A 108 -6.64 -0.98 -13.21
N ASP A 109 -7.82 -1.61 -13.19
CA ASP A 109 -9.07 -0.89 -13.25
C ASP A 109 -9.61 -0.59 -11.84
N LEU A 110 -9.38 0.64 -11.37
CA LEU A 110 -9.89 1.08 -10.07
C LEU A 110 -11.42 1.14 -10.02
N ASN A 111 -12.11 1.37 -11.14
CA ASN A 111 -13.58 1.35 -11.14
C ASN A 111 -14.10 -0.05 -10.83
N ASP A 112 -13.48 -1.06 -11.43
CA ASP A 112 -13.82 -2.46 -11.21
C ASP A 112 -13.53 -2.88 -9.75
N MET A 113 -12.44 -2.38 -9.16
CA MET A 113 -12.17 -2.54 -7.73
C MET A 113 -13.23 -1.85 -6.85
N ILE A 114 -13.60 -0.60 -7.15
CA ILE A 114 -14.64 0.14 -6.40
C ILE A 114 -16.00 -0.55 -6.51
N LEU A 115 -16.38 -1.01 -7.69
CA LEU A 115 -17.61 -1.79 -7.89
C LEU A 115 -17.59 -3.09 -7.10
N THR A 116 -16.42 -3.71 -6.94
CA THR A 116 -16.25 -4.88 -6.05
C THR A 116 -16.53 -4.51 -4.60
N PHE A 117 -16.00 -3.38 -4.10
CA PHE A 117 -16.29 -2.91 -2.74
C PHE A 117 -17.77 -2.61 -2.51
N ARG A 118 -18.46 -2.04 -3.50
CA ARG A 118 -19.91 -1.73 -3.44
C ARG A 118 -20.80 -2.97 -3.50
N LYS A 119 -20.32 -4.08 -4.08
CA LYS A 119 -21.03 -5.36 -4.11
C LYS A 119 -20.75 -6.24 -2.89
N TYR A 120 -19.63 -6.00 -2.22
CA TYR A 120 -19.16 -6.83 -1.12
C TYR A 120 -18.82 -5.95 0.08
N ASP A 121 -19.85 -5.52 0.81
CA ASP A 121 -19.76 -4.48 1.85
C ASP A 121 -18.79 -4.83 2.97
N ASN A 122 -18.62 -6.12 3.28
CA ASN A 122 -17.68 -6.56 4.31
C ASN A 122 -16.20 -6.57 3.86
N LEU A 123 -15.88 -6.14 2.63
CA LEU A 123 -14.48 -6.01 2.17
C LEU A 123 -13.78 -4.81 2.80
N ALA A 124 -12.68 -5.03 3.52
CA ALA A 124 -11.83 -3.94 4.03
C ALA A 124 -10.76 -3.48 3.04
N SER A 125 -10.12 -4.43 2.36
CA SER A 125 -9.00 -4.16 1.45
C SER A 125 -9.02 -5.12 0.27
N LEU A 126 -8.59 -4.62 -0.88
CA LEU A 126 -8.41 -5.37 -2.11
C LEU A 126 -7.00 -5.09 -2.64
N ARG A 127 -6.07 -6.01 -2.36
CA ARG A 127 -4.65 -5.81 -2.63
C ARG A 127 -4.23 -6.21 -4.03
N LEU A 128 -3.22 -5.54 -4.56
CA LEU A 128 -2.50 -5.98 -5.75
C LEU A 128 -1.46 -7.03 -5.37
N SER A 129 -1.43 -8.14 -6.10
CA SER A 129 -0.51 -9.24 -5.81
C SER A 129 0.89 -8.96 -6.34
N ASN A 130 1.92 -9.22 -5.55
CA ASN A 130 3.31 -9.27 -6.01
C ASN A 130 3.75 -10.69 -6.44
N LYS A 131 2.81 -11.63 -6.48
CA LYS A 131 3.04 -13.03 -6.86
C LYS A 131 1.97 -13.50 -7.85
N LYS A 132 2.24 -14.60 -8.55
CA LYS A 132 1.23 -15.29 -9.38
C LYS A 132 0.08 -15.77 -8.51
N LEU A 133 -1.16 -15.61 -8.99
CA LEU A 133 -2.37 -16.19 -8.39
C LEU A 133 -2.47 -17.67 -8.77
N LYS A 134 -1.78 -18.54 -8.03
CA LYS A 134 -1.64 -19.97 -8.39
C LYS A 134 -2.92 -20.73 -8.06
N VAL A 135 -3.58 -21.32 -9.05
CA VAL A 135 -4.75 -22.20 -8.83
C VAL A 135 -4.31 -23.51 -8.19
N VAL A 136 -4.97 -23.89 -7.09
CA VAL A 136 -4.64 -25.11 -6.31
C VAL A 136 -5.85 -25.98 -5.99
N GLY A 137 -7.01 -25.67 -6.57
CA GLY A 137 -8.23 -26.47 -6.43
C GLY A 137 -9.43 -25.80 -7.09
N THR A 138 -10.61 -26.39 -6.93
CA THR A 138 -11.84 -26.02 -7.65
C THR A 138 -12.29 -24.57 -7.41
N ARG A 139 -11.89 -23.95 -6.28
CA ARG A 139 -12.19 -22.55 -5.94
C ARG A 139 -11.04 -21.84 -5.20
N LEU A 140 -9.83 -22.39 -5.26
CA LEU A 140 -8.73 -21.99 -4.40
C LEU A 140 -7.55 -21.46 -5.20
N ILE A 141 -6.98 -20.36 -4.72
CA ILE A 141 -5.69 -19.86 -5.18
C ILE A 141 -4.73 -19.65 -4.01
N ASP A 142 -3.45 -19.90 -4.25
CA ASP A 142 -2.36 -19.55 -3.37
C ASP A 142 -1.63 -18.29 -3.88
N VAL A 143 -1.28 -17.42 -2.94
CA VAL A 143 -0.46 -16.21 -3.14
C VAL A 143 0.65 -16.21 -2.10
N GLY A 144 1.74 -16.90 -2.41
CA GLY A 144 2.78 -17.19 -1.43
C GLY A 144 2.24 -18.10 -0.33
N PRO A 145 2.39 -17.75 0.98
CA PRO A 145 1.90 -18.58 2.07
C PRO A 145 0.39 -18.42 2.33
N LEU A 146 -0.29 -17.56 1.56
CA LEU A 146 -1.68 -17.18 1.81
C LEU A 146 -2.60 -17.84 0.81
N ARG A 147 -3.74 -18.32 1.29
CA ARG A 147 -4.76 -18.97 0.47
C ARG A 147 -6.00 -18.10 0.36
N TYR A 148 -6.60 -18.08 -0.82
CA TYR A 148 -7.79 -17.31 -1.14
C TYR A 148 -8.83 -18.19 -1.84
N GLU A 149 -10.09 -17.89 -1.58
CA GLU A 149 -11.24 -18.44 -2.30
C GLU A 149 -11.69 -17.42 -3.35
N TYR A 150 -11.78 -17.82 -4.62
CA TYR A 150 -12.24 -16.91 -5.67
C TYR A 150 -13.77 -16.89 -5.79
N LYS A 151 -14.38 -15.71 -5.67
CA LYS A 151 -15.85 -15.53 -5.60
C LYS A 151 -16.44 -15.17 -6.95
N ARG A 152 -16.42 -16.12 -7.91
CA ARG A 152 -16.86 -15.90 -9.30
C ARG A 152 -18.29 -15.38 -9.43
N GLU A 153 -19.17 -15.77 -8.53
CA GLU A 153 -20.59 -15.38 -8.52
C GLU A 153 -20.78 -13.90 -8.14
N ILE A 154 -19.85 -13.34 -7.35
CA ILE A 154 -19.89 -11.94 -6.90
C ILE A 154 -19.12 -11.04 -7.88
N HIS A 155 -17.87 -11.39 -8.15
CA HIS A 155 -16.98 -10.62 -9.01
C HIS A 155 -15.81 -11.47 -9.52
N LYS A 156 -15.58 -11.45 -10.84
CA LYS A 156 -14.58 -12.32 -11.51
C LYS A 156 -13.14 -12.11 -11.01
N LYS A 157 -12.84 -10.93 -10.48
CA LYS A 157 -11.50 -10.54 -10.01
C LYS A 157 -11.36 -10.44 -8.48
N LEU A 158 -12.38 -10.86 -7.73
CA LEU A 158 -12.34 -10.90 -6.27
C LEU A 158 -11.96 -12.30 -5.78
N ASN A 159 -10.89 -12.37 -5.01
CA ASN A 159 -10.49 -13.58 -4.29
C ASN A 159 -10.31 -13.23 -2.82
N VAL A 160 -11.08 -13.86 -1.93
CA VAL A 160 -11.16 -13.53 -0.50
C VAL A 160 -10.27 -14.47 0.31
N ALA A 161 -9.51 -13.93 1.27
CA ALA A 161 -8.58 -14.71 2.08
C ALA A 161 -9.31 -15.79 2.89
N ILE A 162 -8.74 -17.00 2.92
CA ILE A 162 -9.21 -18.09 3.76
C ILE A 162 -8.47 -18.04 5.10
N GLY A 163 -9.23 -18.01 6.19
CA GLY A 163 -8.72 -17.87 7.54
C GLY A 163 -8.70 -16.41 7.98
N ARG A 164 -9.50 -16.09 8.99
CA ARG A 164 -9.56 -14.76 9.58
C ARG A 164 -8.27 -14.55 10.39
N GLY A 165 -7.44 -13.60 9.96
CA GLY A 165 -6.23 -13.22 10.67
C GLY A 165 -4.96 -13.07 9.83
N VAL A 166 -5.08 -13.23 8.51
CA VAL A 166 -4.03 -12.81 7.58
C VAL A 166 -4.65 -12.02 6.46
N SER A 167 -4.28 -10.75 6.28
CA SER A 167 -4.48 -10.04 4.98
C SER A 167 -4.38 -8.51 5.00
N PHE A 168 -4.38 -7.82 6.15
CA PHE A 168 -4.08 -6.39 6.12
C PHE A 168 -2.56 -6.20 5.93
N SER A 169 -2.15 -5.91 4.69
CA SER A 169 -0.76 -5.63 4.31
C SER A 169 -0.61 -4.21 3.79
N LEU A 170 0.59 -3.65 3.91
CA LEU A 170 0.91 -2.33 3.35
C LEU A 170 1.33 -2.39 1.86
N ASN A 171 1.25 -3.56 1.24
CA ASN A 171 1.31 -3.69 -0.21
C ASN A 171 0.27 -2.78 -0.91
N PRO A 172 0.52 -2.39 -2.19
CA PRO A 172 -0.40 -1.57 -2.96
C PRO A 172 -1.81 -2.15 -2.95
N SER A 173 -2.78 -1.37 -2.46
CA SER A 173 -4.14 -1.87 -2.25
C SER A 173 -5.16 -0.75 -2.19
N LEU A 174 -6.35 -1.03 -2.71
CA LEU A 174 -7.53 -0.19 -2.47
C LEU A 174 -8.14 -0.62 -1.14
N MET A 175 -8.55 0.33 -0.31
CA MET A 175 -9.05 0.13 1.05
C MET A 175 -10.30 0.97 1.29
N ARG A 176 -11.15 0.50 2.22
CA ARG A 176 -12.26 1.29 2.76
C ARG A 176 -11.75 2.28 3.81
N CYS A 177 -12.10 3.56 3.66
CA CYS A 177 -11.70 4.61 4.59
C CYS A 177 -12.26 4.41 6.00
N SER A 178 -13.49 3.89 6.13
CA SER A 178 -14.10 3.57 7.42
C SER A 178 -13.25 2.58 8.24
N VAL A 179 -12.65 1.59 7.56
CA VAL A 179 -11.74 0.63 8.21
C VAL A 179 -10.47 1.32 8.67
N ILE A 180 -9.86 2.14 7.83
CA ILE A 180 -8.67 2.92 8.20
C ILE A 180 -8.95 3.80 9.43
N LYS A 181 -10.06 4.54 9.42
CA LYS A 181 -10.47 5.41 10.54
C LYS A 181 -10.71 4.65 11.84
N SER A 182 -11.14 3.39 11.79
CA SER A 182 -11.25 2.55 12.99
C SER A 182 -9.90 2.07 13.52
N ILE A 183 -8.89 1.94 12.66
CA ILE A 183 -7.56 1.43 13.00
C ILE A 183 -6.63 2.54 13.52
N VAL A 184 -6.63 3.71 12.87
CA VAL A 184 -5.68 4.81 13.13
C VAL A 184 -5.55 5.20 14.61
N PRO A 185 -6.66 5.37 15.38
CA PRO A 185 -6.57 5.75 16.79
C PRO A 185 -5.83 4.72 17.66
N LEU A 186 -5.78 3.46 17.22
CA LEU A 186 -5.22 2.35 17.97
C LEU A 186 -3.79 2.00 17.54
N LEU A 187 -3.26 2.65 16.49
CA LEU A 187 -1.89 2.44 16.02
C LEU A 187 -0.88 3.07 16.99
N LYS A 188 0.05 2.24 17.44
CA LYS A 188 1.22 2.64 18.22
C LYS A 188 2.33 3.12 17.28
N GLU A 189 2.89 4.28 17.57
CA GLU A 189 3.92 4.93 16.74
C GLU A 189 5.33 4.37 16.92
N ASN A 190 5.52 3.46 17.88
CA ASN A 190 6.77 2.80 18.18
C ASN A 190 6.74 1.29 17.88
N VAL A 191 5.71 0.80 17.19
CA VAL A 191 5.57 -0.61 16.82
C VAL A 191 5.38 -0.73 15.32
N ASN A 192 6.07 -1.68 14.68
CA ASN A 192 5.92 -1.93 13.25
C ASN A 192 4.42 -2.10 12.85
N PRO A 193 3.87 -1.29 11.92
CA PRO A 193 2.45 -1.34 11.56
C PRO A 193 2.01 -2.70 11.05
N GLU A 194 2.80 -3.37 10.20
CA GLU A 194 2.45 -4.69 9.67
C GLU A 194 2.35 -5.76 10.75
N LYS A 195 3.06 -5.61 11.87
CA LYS A 195 2.92 -6.49 13.03
C LYS A 195 1.66 -6.15 13.84
N GLN A 196 1.30 -4.87 13.93
CA GLN A 196 0.08 -4.42 14.60
C GLN A 196 -1.18 -4.87 13.85
N LEU A 197 -1.12 -4.99 12.53
CA LEU A 197 -2.24 -5.32 11.64
C LEU A 197 -2.46 -6.85 11.49
N ARG A 198 -2.14 -7.63 12.53
CA ARG A 198 -2.28 -9.10 12.57
C ARG A 198 -3.21 -9.53 13.69
N LYS A 199 -3.80 -10.71 13.56
CA LYS A 199 -4.67 -11.32 14.61
C LYS A 199 -4.01 -11.44 16.00
N ALA A 200 -2.68 -11.47 16.07
CA ALA A 200 -1.94 -11.57 17.32
C ALA A 200 -2.00 -10.28 18.16
N ASN A 201 -2.34 -9.14 17.54
CA ASN A 201 -2.51 -7.89 18.26
C ASN A 201 -3.91 -7.82 18.86
N HIS A 202 -4.05 -8.13 20.15
CA HIS A 202 -5.33 -8.15 20.86
C HIS A 202 -6.10 -6.82 20.78
N VAL A 203 -5.43 -5.67 20.67
CA VAL A 203 -6.07 -4.34 20.57
C VAL A 203 -6.80 -4.17 19.23
N LEU A 204 -6.17 -4.58 18.14
CA LEU A 204 -6.72 -4.42 16.79
C LEU A 204 -7.44 -5.68 16.28
N ARG A 205 -7.33 -6.81 16.99
CA ARG A 205 -7.85 -8.11 16.59
C ARG A 205 -9.34 -8.02 16.26
N ASP A 206 -10.15 -7.45 17.15
CA ASP A 206 -11.60 -7.44 16.96
C ASP A 206 -12.03 -6.58 15.78
N ILE A 207 -11.26 -5.54 15.45
CA ILE A 207 -11.48 -4.74 14.25
C ILE A 207 -11.08 -5.55 13.02
N ILE A 208 -9.86 -6.09 12.99
CA ILE A 208 -9.31 -6.83 11.85
C ILE A 208 -10.18 -8.06 11.52
N MET A 209 -10.68 -8.76 12.54
CA MET A 209 -11.40 -10.01 12.37
C MET A 209 -12.87 -9.83 11.92
N LYS A 210 -13.39 -8.60 11.95
CA LYS A 210 -14.74 -8.29 11.45
C LYS A 210 -14.81 -8.27 9.92
N TRP A 211 -13.72 -7.88 9.27
CA TRP A 211 -13.71 -7.62 7.83
C TRP A 211 -13.12 -8.78 7.03
N ASP A 212 -13.56 -8.84 5.78
CA ASP A 212 -12.95 -9.66 4.75
C ASP A 212 -11.87 -8.89 4.01
N TYR A 213 -10.97 -9.64 3.38
CA TYR A 213 -9.86 -9.07 2.66
C TYR A 213 -9.58 -9.85 1.39
N GLY A 214 -9.33 -9.10 0.32
CA GLY A 214 -9.22 -9.64 -1.02
C GLY A 214 -7.85 -9.44 -1.63
N VAL A 215 -7.56 -10.26 -2.64
CA VAL A 215 -6.54 -10.01 -3.65
C VAL A 215 -7.22 -9.83 -5.01
N TYR A 216 -6.82 -8.78 -5.71
CA TYR A 216 -7.36 -8.42 -7.02
C TYR A 216 -6.71 -9.23 -8.13
N GLY A 217 -7.52 -9.79 -9.01
CA GLY A 217 -7.07 -10.47 -10.23
C GLY A 217 -7.84 -11.74 -10.51
N THR A 218 -7.64 -12.29 -11.70
CA THR A 218 -8.25 -13.56 -12.10
C THR A 218 -7.35 -14.71 -11.66
N PRO A 219 -7.92 -15.86 -11.23
CA PRO A 219 -7.13 -17.07 -10.99
C PRO A 219 -6.21 -17.39 -12.18
N GLY A 220 -4.90 -17.56 -11.92
CA GLY A 220 -3.87 -17.77 -12.94
C GLY A 220 -3.07 -16.52 -13.31
N ASP A 221 -3.53 -15.31 -12.98
CA ASP A 221 -2.82 -14.07 -13.31
C ASP A 221 -1.40 -14.04 -12.74
N ARG A 222 -0.49 -13.42 -13.50
CA ARG A 222 0.84 -13.04 -13.02
C ARG A 222 0.75 -11.92 -11.97
N ALA A 223 1.87 -11.63 -11.32
CA ALA A 223 1.99 -10.51 -10.39
C ALA A 223 1.49 -9.20 -11.03
N CYS A 224 0.80 -8.39 -10.23
CA CYS A 224 0.35 -7.05 -10.58
C CYS A 224 1.45 -6.02 -10.32
N VAL A 225 2.23 -6.22 -9.27
CA VAL A 225 3.25 -5.28 -8.80
C VAL A 225 4.59 -5.98 -8.56
N ASP A 226 5.69 -5.24 -8.69
CA ASP A 226 7.05 -5.70 -8.36
C ASP A 226 7.75 -4.70 -7.43
N GLY A 227 8.33 -5.21 -6.35
CA GLY A 227 9.10 -4.43 -5.37
C GLY A 227 10.62 -4.53 -5.56
N SER A 228 11.08 -5.08 -6.69
CA SER A 228 12.51 -5.23 -6.99
C SER A 228 13.26 -3.90 -7.01
N ILE A 229 12.63 -2.81 -7.46
CA ILE A 229 13.26 -1.49 -7.52
C ILE A 229 13.66 -0.95 -6.14
N GLY A 230 12.84 -1.20 -5.12
CA GLY A 230 13.14 -0.83 -3.74
C GLY A 230 14.24 -1.69 -3.15
N ARG A 231 14.18 -3.00 -3.36
CA ARG A 231 15.21 -3.95 -2.90
C ARG A 231 16.58 -3.64 -3.51
N TYR A 232 16.64 -3.45 -4.83
CA TYR A 232 17.85 -3.10 -5.54
C TYR A 232 18.45 -1.78 -5.03
N TRP A 233 17.61 -0.75 -4.88
CA TRP A 233 18.06 0.53 -4.35
C TRP A 233 18.63 0.39 -2.93
N ARG A 234 17.92 -0.34 -2.06
CA ARG A 234 18.33 -0.57 -0.67
C ARG A 234 19.68 -1.29 -0.59
N GLU A 235 19.86 -2.34 -1.39
CA GLU A 235 21.10 -3.10 -1.48
C GLU A 235 22.26 -2.24 -2.00
N LYS A 236 22.02 -1.47 -3.07
CA LYS A 236 23.01 -0.54 -3.64
C LYS A 236 23.45 0.52 -2.62
N MET A 237 22.51 1.03 -1.82
CA MET A 237 22.76 2.08 -0.81
C MET A 237 23.14 1.51 0.57
N ARG A 238 23.29 0.18 0.69
CA ARG A 238 23.70 -0.52 1.92
C ARG A 238 22.82 -0.22 3.15
N PHE A 239 21.50 -0.15 2.94
CA PHE A 239 20.53 -0.06 4.02
C PHE A 239 20.09 -1.44 4.53
N LYS A 240 20.08 -1.63 5.85
CA LYS A 240 19.66 -2.86 6.53
C LYS A 240 18.32 -2.71 7.25
N LYS A 241 17.53 -3.79 7.21
CA LYS A 241 16.29 -3.90 8.00
C LYS A 241 16.66 -4.43 9.38
N PRO A 242 16.43 -3.70 10.49
CA PRO A 242 16.62 -4.27 11.81
C PRO A 242 15.76 -5.53 12.04
N ASN A 243 16.38 -6.56 12.60
CA ASN A 243 15.87 -7.95 12.61
C ASN A 243 14.55 -8.18 13.38
N LYS A 244 14.20 -7.36 14.40
CA LYS A 244 13.05 -7.65 15.28
C LYS A 244 12.03 -6.52 15.44
N SER A 245 12.38 -5.27 15.18
CA SER A 245 11.50 -4.11 15.37
C SER A 245 11.72 -3.09 14.25
N PHE A 246 11.35 -3.43 13.02
CA PHE A 246 11.47 -2.48 11.91
C PHE A 246 10.60 -1.25 12.16
N ILE A 247 11.25 -0.20 12.66
CA ILE A 247 10.73 1.15 12.91
C ILE A 247 11.41 2.10 11.91
N THR A 248 12.70 1.93 11.68
CA THR A 248 13.50 2.66 10.69
C THR A 248 14.51 1.73 10.02
N TRP A 249 15.07 2.14 8.87
CA TRP A 249 16.26 1.52 8.29
C TRP A 249 17.53 1.99 9.01
N GLU A 250 18.60 1.20 8.90
CA GLU A 250 19.94 1.49 9.41
C GLU A 250 20.93 1.44 8.23
N LYS A 251 21.89 2.37 8.15
CA LYS A 251 22.96 2.33 7.15
C LYS A 251 24.10 1.47 7.71
N GLU A 252 24.73 0.63 6.90
CA GLU A 252 25.95 -0.07 7.33
C GLU A 252 27.06 0.96 7.64
N GLU A 253 27.64 0.89 8.84
CA GLU A 253 28.80 1.71 9.23
C GLU A 253 30.06 1.27 8.49
N GLY A 254 30.96 2.22 8.16
CA GLY A 254 32.34 1.92 7.74
C GLY A 254 32.73 2.22 6.29
N TYR A 255 31.89 2.90 5.51
CA TYR A 255 32.27 3.39 4.17
C TYR A 255 31.66 4.78 3.92
N GLU A 256 32.49 5.82 4.07
CA GLU A 256 32.25 7.16 3.52
C GLU A 256 32.64 7.20 2.03
#